data_AF-A0A7C1UV06-F1
#
_entry.id   AF-A0A7C1UV06-F1
#
_cell.length_a   1.000
_cell.length_b   1.000
_cell.length_c   1.000
_cell.angle_alpha   90.00
_cell.angle_beta   90.00
_cell.angle_gamma   90.00
#
_symmetry.space_group_name_H-M   'P 1'
#
loop_
_entity.id
_entity.type
_entity.pdbx_description
1 polymer ?
#
loop_
_entity_poly.entity_id
_entity_poly.type
_entity_poly.pdbx_seq_one_letter_code
_entity_poly.pdbx_strand_id
1 'polypeptide(L)'
;MPDFIYDFFIITIIGGVIVGLILLAINKIPKINFKTLFLKRRIRRFLKKYEEIKLIPEKEKKKVRKFGTLLDNGREKLEKLGFNIQHNGDTIKNNFFGIHLTRRTKFIYQFLIRRLDKGQTKRPDEAYFSEGYPESQKESSITQVLYDSIEYLRNKRISSNIFNFLRIKKKE
;
A
#
# COMPACT_ATOMS: atom_id res chain seq x y z
N MET A 1 38.69 -20.15 -48.21
CA MET A 1 38.60 -20.91 -46.94
C MET A 1 38.84 -20.08 -45.67
N PRO A 2 39.71 -19.04 -45.61
CA PRO A 2 39.89 -18.27 -44.38
C PRO A 2 38.68 -17.39 -44.00
N ASP A 3 37.90 -16.93 -44.98
CA ASP A 3 36.73 -16.06 -44.74
C ASP A 3 35.62 -16.77 -43.95
N PHE A 4 35.42 -18.07 -44.19
CA PHE A 4 34.41 -18.87 -43.50
C PHE A 4 34.72 -19.04 -42.00
N ILE A 5 36.00 -19.20 -41.65
CA ILE A 5 36.44 -19.33 -40.26
C ILE A 5 36.28 -18.00 -39.52
N TYR A 6 36.57 -16.90 -40.21
CA TYR A 6 36.44 -15.55 -39.69
C TYR A 6 34.97 -15.16 -39.43
N ASP A 7 34.08 -15.44 -40.40
CA ASP A 7 32.64 -15.20 -40.26
C ASP A 7 32.02 -16.04 -39.13
N PHE A 8 32.44 -17.31 -39.01
CA PHE A 8 31.99 -18.18 -37.93
C PHE A 8 32.42 -17.64 -36.56
N PHE A 9 33.65 -17.13 -36.43
CA PHE A 9 34.14 -16.51 -35.20
C PHE A 9 33.34 -15.26 -34.82
N ILE A 10 33.06 -14.38 -35.79
CA ILE A 10 32.30 -13.15 -35.56
C ILE A 10 30.86 -13.46 -35.11
N ILE A 11 30.18 -14.40 -35.77
CA ILE A 11 28.81 -14.80 -35.39
C ILE A 11 28.79 -15.36 -33.96
N THR A 12 29.79 -16.14 -33.58
CA THR A 12 29.88 -16.74 -32.24
C THR A 12 30.10 -15.68 -31.15
N ILE A 13 30.96 -14.69 -31.41
CA ILE A 13 31.20 -13.57 -30.50
C ILE A 13 29.93 -12.72 -30.34
N ILE A 14 29.29 -12.35 -31.44
CA ILE A 14 28.07 -11.53 -31.43
C ILE A 14 26.93 -12.28 -30.70
N GLY A 15 26.77 -13.57 -30.97
CA GLY A 15 25.78 -14.41 -30.29
C GLY A 15 26.00 -14.46 -28.77
N GLY A 16 27.25 -14.64 -28.32
CA GLY A 16 27.61 -14.61 -26.91
C GLY A 16 27.30 -13.27 -26.23
N VAL A 17 27.59 -12.15 -26.90
CA VAL A 17 27.31 -10.80 -26.39
C VAL A 17 25.80 -10.56 -26.25
N ILE A 18 25.00 -10.96 -27.25
CA ILE A 18 23.55 -10.81 -27.22
C ILE A 18 22.94 -11.61 -26.06
N VAL A 19 23.36 -12.87 -25.89
CA VAL A 19 22.88 -13.73 -24.78
C VAL A 19 23.28 -13.14 -23.43
N GLY A 20 24.51 -12.63 -23.29
CA GLY A 20 24.97 -11.96 -22.08
C GLY A 20 24.15 -10.71 -21.72
N LEU A 21 23.83 -9.88 -22.71
CA LEU A 21 22.98 -8.70 -22.53
C LEU A 21 21.54 -9.06 -22.12
N ILE A 22 20.97 -10.12 -22.71
CA ILE A 22 19.63 -10.61 -22.36
C ILE A 22 19.60 -11.10 -20.89
N LEU A 23 20.61 -11.88 -20.46
CA LEU A 23 20.70 -12.37 -19.09
C LEU A 23 20.87 -11.22 -18.07
N LEU A 24 21.66 -10.20 -18.40
CA LEU A 24 21.80 -8.99 -17.59
C LEU A 24 20.48 -8.21 -17.50
N ALA A 25 19.72 -8.11 -18.60
CA ALA A 25 18.41 -7.47 -18.60
C ALA A 25 17.40 -8.22 -17.73
N ILE A 26 17.36 -9.56 -17.82
CA ILE A 26 16.47 -10.41 -17.01
C ILE A 26 16.82 -10.31 -15.52
N ASN A 27 18.11 -10.33 -15.16
CA ASN A 27 18.55 -10.20 -13.77
C ASN A 27 18.23 -8.82 -13.16
N LYS A 28 18.06 -7.79 -14.00
CA LYS A 28 17.64 -6.45 -13.55
C LYS A 28 16.12 -6.30 -13.42
N ILE A 29 15.31 -7.29 -13.83
CA ILE A 29 13.87 -7.25 -13.61
C ILE A 29 13.62 -7.44 -12.10
N PRO A 30 13.11 -6.42 -11.39
CA PRO A 30 12.82 -6.57 -9.97
C PRO A 30 11.74 -7.64 -9.82
N LYS A 31 12.03 -8.70 -9.05
CA LYS A 31 11.07 -9.77 -8.74
C LYS A 31 9.77 -9.15 -8.23
N ILE A 32 8.76 -9.09 -9.09
CA ILE A 32 7.45 -8.55 -8.75
C ILE A 32 6.85 -9.48 -7.72
N ASN A 33 6.72 -9.01 -6.48
CA ASN A 33 6.11 -9.80 -5.42
C ASN A 33 4.57 -9.77 -5.59
N PHE A 34 4.04 -10.67 -6.43
CA PHE A 34 2.61 -10.78 -6.70
C PHE A 34 1.77 -10.92 -5.42
N LYS A 35 2.32 -11.54 -4.37
CA LYS A 35 1.65 -11.72 -3.07
C LYS A 35 1.43 -10.37 -2.36
N THR A 36 2.40 -9.45 -2.37
CA THR A 36 2.24 -8.11 -1.77
C THR A 36 1.28 -7.24 -2.57
N LEU A 37 1.34 -7.32 -3.92
CA LEU A 37 0.40 -6.65 -4.80
C LEU A 37 -1.06 -7.11 -4.56
N PHE A 38 -1.24 -8.41 -4.32
CA PHE A 38 -2.55 -8.98 -4.01
C PHE A 38 -3.10 -8.46 -2.67
N LEU A 39 -2.28 -8.39 -1.61
CA LEU A 39 -2.70 -7.83 -0.33
C LEU A 39 -3.09 -6.35 -0.48
N LYS A 40 -2.26 -5.55 -1.14
CA LYS A 40 -2.53 -4.13 -1.43
C LYS A 40 -3.90 -3.94 -2.11
N ARG A 41 -4.18 -4.76 -3.13
CA ARG A 41 -5.48 -4.78 -3.82
C ARG A 41 -6.64 -5.19 -2.90
N ARG A 42 -6.44 -6.16 -2.01
CA ARG A 42 -7.46 -6.60 -1.05
C ARG A 42 -7.80 -5.51 -0.04
N ILE A 43 -6.81 -4.84 0.53
CA ILE A 43 -7.00 -3.70 1.45
C ILE A 43 -7.76 -2.59 0.73
N ARG A 44 -7.35 -2.23 -0.49
CA ARG A 44 -8.06 -1.22 -1.29
C ARG A 44 -9.53 -1.57 -1.52
N ARG A 45 -9.81 -2.80 -1.97
CA ARG A 45 -11.19 -3.27 -2.20
C ARG A 45 -11.98 -3.32 -0.90
N PHE A 46 -11.33 -3.65 0.21
CA PHE A 46 -11.94 -3.64 1.51
C PHE A 46 -12.44 -2.24 1.87
N LEU A 47 -11.56 -1.24 1.79
CA LEU A 47 -11.88 0.15 2.16
C LEU A 47 -13.01 0.73 1.31
N LYS A 48 -12.98 0.50 -0.01
CA LYS A 48 -14.09 0.89 -0.91
C LYS A 48 -15.42 0.27 -0.48
N LYS A 49 -15.43 -1.06 -0.29
CA LYS A 49 -16.64 -1.77 0.12
C LYS A 49 -17.09 -1.42 1.54
N TYR A 50 -16.18 -0.99 2.40
CA TYR A 50 -16.51 -0.52 3.74
C TYR A 50 -17.25 0.82 3.63
N GLU A 51 -16.74 1.76 2.83
CA GLU A 51 -17.37 3.07 2.60
C GLU A 51 -18.81 2.93 2.09
N GLU A 52 -19.06 1.98 1.19
CA GLU A 52 -20.41 1.68 0.66
C GLU A 52 -21.41 1.17 1.71
N ILE A 53 -20.95 0.54 2.80
CA ILE A 53 -21.82 -0.16 3.77
C ILE A 53 -21.73 0.39 5.20
N LYS A 54 -20.90 1.41 5.44
CA LYS A 54 -20.53 1.87 6.79
C LYS A 54 -21.74 2.30 7.63
N LEU A 55 -22.78 2.83 6.99
CA LEU A 55 -24.01 3.31 7.65
C LEU A 55 -24.94 2.17 8.13
N ILE A 56 -24.62 0.91 7.84
CA ILE A 56 -25.42 -0.25 8.27
C ILE A 56 -24.67 -0.94 9.42
N PRO A 57 -25.07 -0.76 10.70
CA PRO A 57 -24.26 -1.15 11.86
C PRO A 57 -23.81 -2.62 11.88
N GLU A 58 -24.71 -3.55 11.57
CA GLU A 58 -24.39 -4.98 11.59
C GLU A 58 -23.44 -5.38 10.45
N LYS A 59 -23.56 -4.73 9.28
CA LYS A 59 -22.64 -4.96 8.17
C LYS A 59 -21.28 -4.34 8.47
N GLU A 60 -21.26 -3.15 9.06
CA GLU A 60 -20.06 -2.42 9.49
C GLU A 60 -19.24 -3.25 10.46
N LYS A 61 -19.83 -3.70 11.58
CA LYS A 61 -19.12 -4.48 12.61
C LYS A 61 -18.48 -5.73 12.01
N LYS A 62 -19.23 -6.47 11.19
CA LYS A 62 -18.74 -7.66 10.50
C LYS A 62 -17.61 -7.33 9.53
N LYS A 63 -17.68 -6.17 8.88
CA LYS A 63 -16.67 -5.69 7.95
C LYS A 63 -15.39 -5.30 8.69
N VAL A 64 -15.47 -4.51 9.75
CA VAL A 64 -14.31 -4.10 10.57
C VAL A 64 -13.57 -5.29 11.13
N ARG A 65 -14.28 -6.31 11.66
CA ARG A 65 -13.65 -7.57 12.10
C ARG A 65 -12.85 -8.24 10.98
N LYS A 66 -13.43 -8.33 9.78
CA LYS A 66 -12.74 -8.88 8.59
C LYS A 66 -11.54 -8.04 8.18
N PHE A 67 -11.56 -6.73 8.43
CA PHE A 67 -10.40 -5.88 8.18
C PHE A 67 -9.23 -6.28 9.06
N GLY A 68 -9.51 -6.44 10.35
CA GLY A 68 -8.51 -6.84 11.33
C GLY A 68 -7.82 -8.14 10.93
N THR A 69 -8.61 -9.17 10.66
CA THR A 69 -8.08 -10.46 10.20
C THR A 69 -7.29 -10.34 8.89
N LEU A 70 -7.70 -9.46 7.97
CA LEU A 70 -6.96 -9.23 6.72
C LEU A 70 -5.57 -8.63 6.99
N LEU A 71 -5.46 -7.71 7.94
CA LEU A 71 -4.22 -7.04 8.30
C LEU A 71 -3.31 -7.95 9.13
N ASP A 72 -3.88 -8.67 10.10
CA ASP A 72 -3.16 -9.65 10.94
C ASP A 72 -2.50 -10.74 10.08
N ASN A 73 -3.26 -11.36 9.18
CA ASN A 73 -2.74 -12.35 8.24
C ASN A 73 -1.84 -11.75 7.14
N GLY A 74 -1.85 -10.43 7.01
CA GLY A 74 -1.13 -9.66 6.01
C GLY A 74 0.22 -9.14 6.50
N ARG A 75 0.59 -9.36 7.77
CA ARG A 75 1.72 -8.71 8.46
C ARG A 75 3.02 -8.67 7.66
N GLU A 76 3.58 -9.82 7.32
CA GLU A 76 4.84 -9.94 6.57
C GLU A 76 4.79 -9.23 5.21
N LYS A 77 3.62 -9.24 4.55
CA LYS A 77 3.43 -8.60 3.24
C LYS A 77 3.30 -7.08 3.37
N LEU A 78 2.72 -6.59 4.47
CA LEU A 78 2.67 -5.16 4.81
C LEU A 78 4.06 -4.61 5.11
N GLU A 79 4.86 -5.35 5.86
CA GLU A 79 6.27 -5.01 6.14
C GLU A 79 7.07 -4.88 4.83
N LYS A 80 6.90 -5.84 3.90
CA LYS A 80 7.48 -5.75 2.54
C LYS A 80 6.94 -4.59 1.68
N LEU A 81 5.79 -4.02 2.03
CA LEU A 81 5.23 -2.82 1.39
C LEU A 81 5.72 -1.52 2.05
N GLY A 82 6.62 -1.61 3.04
CA GLY A 82 7.17 -0.45 3.74
C GLY A 82 6.32 0.03 4.93
N PHE A 83 5.41 -0.80 5.42
CA PHE A 83 4.69 -0.52 6.66
C PHE A 83 5.48 -1.04 7.87
N ASN A 84 5.62 -0.21 8.89
CA ASN A 84 6.04 -0.59 10.22
C ASN A 84 4.81 -0.98 11.06
N ILE A 85 4.88 -2.12 11.75
CA ILE A 85 3.78 -2.69 12.52
C ILE A 85 4.14 -2.76 13.99
N GLN A 86 3.47 -1.95 14.79
CA GLN A 86 3.72 -1.75 16.21
C GLN A 86 2.56 -2.30 17.05
N HIS A 87 2.77 -2.41 18.37
CA HIS A 87 1.74 -2.78 19.34
C HIS A 87 0.97 -4.04 18.94
N ASN A 88 1.70 -5.13 18.63
CA ASN A 88 1.12 -6.41 18.23
C ASN A 88 0.13 -6.35 17.05
N GLY A 89 0.29 -5.39 16.13
CA GLY A 89 -0.59 -5.23 14.97
C GLY A 89 -1.66 -4.16 15.11
N ASP A 90 -1.72 -3.45 16.24
CA ASP A 90 -2.71 -2.39 16.45
C ASP A 90 -2.36 -1.11 15.67
N THR A 91 -1.08 -0.88 15.38
CA THR A 91 -0.65 0.27 14.60
C THR A 91 0.16 -0.19 13.40
N ILE A 92 -0.32 0.15 12.21
CA ILE A 92 0.31 -0.20 10.92
C ILE A 92 0.54 1.09 10.16
N LYS A 93 1.79 1.55 10.06
CA LYS A 93 2.09 2.87 9.50
C LYS A 93 3.27 2.88 8.55
N ASN A 94 3.27 3.79 7.60
CA ASN A 94 4.42 4.10 6.76
C ASN A 94 4.68 5.62 6.78
N ASN A 95 5.42 6.15 5.81
CA ASN A 95 5.74 7.58 5.77
C ASN A 95 4.53 8.50 5.47
N PHE A 96 3.43 7.96 4.95
CA PHE A 96 2.30 8.72 4.39
C PHE A 96 0.97 8.47 5.11
N PHE A 97 0.76 7.25 5.61
CA PHE A 97 -0.48 6.83 6.24
C PHE A 97 -0.21 5.92 7.44
N GLY A 98 -1.05 6.05 8.46
CA GLY A 98 -1.13 5.17 9.61
C GLY A 98 -2.54 4.59 9.74
N ILE A 99 -2.65 3.29 9.93
CA ILE A 99 -3.89 2.61 10.30
C ILE A 99 -3.75 2.24 11.76
N HIS A 100 -4.72 2.64 12.58
CA HIS A 100 -4.80 2.21 13.97
C HIS A 100 -6.07 1.37 14.16
N LEU A 101 -5.92 0.24 14.82
CA LEU A 101 -6.96 -0.76 15.05
C LEU A 101 -7.25 -0.82 16.54
N THR A 102 -8.51 -0.59 16.91
CA THR A 102 -8.93 -0.69 18.30
C THR A 102 -9.50 -2.08 18.55
N ARG A 103 -8.89 -2.79 19.49
CA ARG A 103 -9.24 -4.18 19.84
C ARG A 103 -9.98 -4.27 21.16
N ARG A 104 -11.03 -5.09 21.18
CA ARG A 104 -11.64 -5.60 22.41
C ARG A 104 -11.36 -7.08 22.44
N THR A 105 -10.47 -7.52 23.32
CA THR A 105 -9.88 -8.87 23.28
C THR A 105 -9.17 -9.14 21.94
N LYS A 106 -9.53 -10.20 21.22
CA LYS A 106 -8.96 -10.58 19.91
C LYS A 106 -9.62 -9.88 18.71
N PHE A 107 -10.75 -9.22 18.91
CA PHE A 107 -11.54 -8.67 17.80
C PHE A 107 -11.34 -7.17 17.65
N ILE A 108 -11.14 -6.75 16.40
CA ILE A 108 -11.14 -5.33 16.04
C ILE A 108 -12.60 -4.88 15.88
N TYR A 109 -12.93 -3.79 16.54
CA TYR A 109 -14.28 -3.21 16.51
C TYR A 109 -14.31 -1.78 15.96
N GLN A 110 -13.15 -1.13 15.86
CA GLN A 110 -12.98 0.19 15.26
C GLN A 110 -11.63 0.26 14.54
N PHE A 111 -11.52 1.12 13.54
CA PHE A 111 -10.24 1.51 12.96
C PHE A 111 -10.23 2.97 12.57
N LEU A 112 -9.07 3.61 12.61
CA LEU A 112 -8.86 4.93 12.02
C LEU A 112 -7.72 4.89 11.00
N ILE A 113 -7.78 5.80 10.03
CA ILE A 113 -6.71 6.02 9.07
C ILE A 113 -6.26 7.47 9.21
N ARG A 114 -4.97 7.68 9.44
CA ARG A 114 -4.36 8.99 9.64
C ARG A 114 -3.38 9.30 8.53
N ARG A 115 -3.33 10.56 8.09
CA ARG A 115 -2.26 11.04 7.20
C ARG A 115 -1.01 11.35 8.03
N LEU A 116 0.13 10.88 7.55
CA LEU A 116 1.42 11.08 8.18
C LEU A 116 2.30 11.96 7.30
N ASP A 117 3.21 12.68 7.95
CA ASP A 117 4.33 13.36 7.31
C ASP A 117 5.62 12.72 7.81
N LYS A 118 6.34 12.05 6.90
CA LYS A 118 7.56 11.28 7.22
C LYS A 118 7.36 10.29 8.39
N GLY A 119 6.19 9.67 8.45
CA GLY A 119 5.84 8.66 9.46
C GLY A 119 5.40 9.23 10.81
N GLN A 120 5.31 10.55 10.93
CA GLN A 120 4.80 11.24 12.12
C GLN A 120 3.42 11.81 11.87
N THR A 121 2.63 11.94 12.94
CA THR A 121 1.31 12.58 12.89
C THR A 121 1.44 14.04 12.46
N LYS A 122 0.65 14.45 11.47
CA LYS A 122 0.57 15.86 11.06
C LYS A 122 -0.04 16.73 12.16
N ARG A 123 0.26 18.03 12.11
CA ARG A 123 -0.44 19.07 12.85
C ARG A 123 -0.97 20.11 11.85
N PRO A 124 -2.29 20.38 11.78
CA PRO A 124 -3.36 19.70 12.52
C PRO A 124 -3.48 18.20 12.19
N ASP A 125 -4.07 17.41 13.09
CA ASP A 125 -4.28 15.98 12.84
C ASP A 125 -5.29 15.80 11.70
N GLU A 126 -4.96 14.90 10.78
CA GLU A 126 -5.81 14.59 9.63
C GLU A 126 -6.11 13.09 9.67
N ALA A 127 -7.28 12.73 10.20
CA ALA A 127 -7.69 11.35 10.39
C ALA A 127 -9.13 11.09 9.92
N TYR A 128 -9.35 9.86 9.45
CA TYR A 128 -10.66 9.29 9.20
C TYR A 128 -10.97 8.25 10.28
N PHE A 129 -12.15 8.34 10.87
CA PHE A 129 -12.64 7.42 11.89
C PHE A 129 -13.71 6.49 11.31
N SER A 130 -13.65 5.19 11.63
CA SER A 130 -14.74 4.25 11.32
C SER A 130 -16.02 4.59 12.10
N GLU A 131 -17.18 4.12 11.64
CA GLU A 131 -18.48 4.46 12.25
C GLU A 131 -18.63 3.94 13.68
N GLY A 132 -17.86 2.91 14.07
CA GLY A 132 -17.85 2.43 15.44
C GLY A 132 -17.39 3.47 16.47
N TYR A 133 -16.74 4.57 16.09
CA TYR A 133 -16.28 5.62 17.01
C TYR A 133 -17.41 6.54 17.52
N PRO A 134 -17.26 7.15 18.71
CA PRO A 134 -18.21 8.14 19.21
C PRO A 134 -18.36 9.34 18.26
N GLU A 135 -19.56 9.94 18.23
CA GLU A 135 -19.86 11.06 17.32
C GLU A 135 -18.90 12.24 17.50
N SER A 136 -18.53 12.55 18.74
CA SER A 136 -17.56 13.62 19.06
C SER A 136 -16.19 13.44 18.38
N GLN A 137 -15.80 12.20 18.06
CA GLN A 137 -14.58 11.93 17.30
C GLN A 137 -14.84 11.96 15.79
N LYS A 138 -16.01 11.47 15.36
CA LYS A 138 -16.39 11.45 13.95
C LYS A 138 -16.64 12.84 13.36
N GLU A 139 -17.05 13.82 14.17
CA GLU A 139 -17.16 15.23 13.73
C GLU A 139 -15.83 15.78 13.18
N SER A 140 -14.71 15.32 13.74
CA SER A 140 -13.36 15.68 13.26
C SER A 140 -12.85 14.79 12.11
N SER A 141 -13.66 13.84 11.65
CA SER A 141 -13.28 12.86 10.62
C SER A 141 -13.18 13.49 9.24
N ILE A 142 -12.03 13.34 8.61
CA ILE A 142 -11.76 13.85 7.27
C ILE A 142 -11.90 12.71 6.26
N THR A 143 -13.06 12.59 5.62
CA THR A 143 -13.35 11.57 4.58
C THR A 143 -12.30 11.54 3.47
N GLN A 144 -11.70 12.68 3.13
CA GLN A 144 -10.63 12.75 2.13
C GLN A 144 -9.42 11.87 2.49
N VAL A 145 -9.12 11.66 3.78
CA VAL A 145 -8.02 10.80 4.22
C VAL A 145 -8.26 9.34 3.82
N LEU A 146 -9.52 8.86 3.89
CA LEU A 146 -9.88 7.53 3.40
C LEU A 146 -9.64 7.42 1.89
N TYR A 147 -10.11 8.39 1.11
CA TYR A 147 -9.94 8.36 -0.35
C TYR A 147 -8.48 8.43 -0.78
N ASP A 148 -7.69 9.30 -0.16
CA ASP A 148 -6.25 9.41 -0.42
C ASP A 148 -5.53 8.10 -0.06
N SER A 149 -5.94 7.42 1.00
CA SER A 149 -5.39 6.11 1.37
C SER A 149 -5.74 5.02 0.34
N ILE A 150 -6.97 5.03 -0.19
CA ILE A 150 -7.42 4.11 -1.27
C ILE A 150 -6.62 4.36 -2.55
N GLU A 151 -6.35 5.62 -2.87
CA GLU A 151 -5.54 6.02 -4.02
C GLU A 151 -4.07 5.63 -3.85
N TYR A 152 -3.49 5.84 -2.68
CA TYR A 152 -2.15 5.36 -2.34
C TYR A 152 -2.04 3.83 -2.54
N LEU A 153 -3.10 3.10 -2.16
CA LEU A 153 -3.21 1.66 -2.39
C LEU A 153 -3.47 1.27 -3.85
N ARG A 154 -3.78 2.21 -4.76
CA ARG A 154 -3.91 1.98 -6.20
C ARG A 154 -2.56 2.03 -6.93
N ASN A 155 -1.67 2.97 -6.59
CA ASN A 155 -0.49 3.24 -7.42
C ASN A 155 0.60 2.16 -7.28
N LYS A 156 1.13 1.66 -8.40
CA LYS A 156 2.03 0.48 -8.49
C LYS A 156 3.50 0.83 -8.23
N ARG A 157 3.86 2.10 -8.22
CA ARG A 157 5.16 2.74 -7.99
C ARG A 157 4.89 4.24 -7.96
N ILE A 158 5.74 5.04 -7.33
CA ILE A 158 5.66 6.52 -7.22
C ILE A 158 4.72 6.99 -6.09
N SER A 159 5.28 7.27 -4.92
CA SER A 159 4.57 8.05 -3.90
C SER A 159 5.44 9.10 -3.20
N SER A 160 6.48 9.63 -3.86
CA SER A 160 7.11 10.89 -3.40
C SER A 160 6.80 12.03 -4.38
N ASN A 161 7.04 11.83 -5.68
CA ASN A 161 7.04 12.96 -6.63
C ASN A 161 5.63 13.40 -7.06
N ILE A 162 4.66 12.49 -7.17
CA ILE A 162 3.28 12.84 -7.57
C ILE A 162 2.49 13.46 -6.41
N PHE A 163 2.71 13.01 -5.17
CA PHE A 163 2.05 13.61 -4.00
C PHE A 163 2.52 15.06 -3.77
N ASN A 164 3.80 15.37 -4.05
CA ASN A 164 4.30 16.74 -4.05
C ASN A 164 3.70 17.55 -5.21
N PHE A 165 3.59 16.97 -6.41
CA PHE A 165 3.01 17.64 -7.58
C PHE A 165 1.52 18.00 -7.39
N LEU A 166 0.72 17.10 -6.82
CA LEU A 166 -0.71 17.34 -6.55
C LEU A 166 -0.93 18.31 -5.38
N ARG A 167 0.02 18.42 -4.43
CA ARG A 167 -0.02 19.41 -3.35
C ARG A 167 0.26 20.84 -3.85
N ILE A 168 1.07 20.98 -4.89
CA ILE A 168 1.41 22.29 -5.49
C ILE A 168 0.20 22.85 -6.27
N LYS A 169 -0.48 22.02 -7.06
CA LYS A 169 -1.65 22.45 -7.86
C LYS A 169 -2.93 22.84 -7.10
N LYS A 170 -3.00 22.59 -5.79
CA LYS A 170 -4.19 22.91 -4.97
C LYS A 170 -4.04 24.21 -4.18
N LYS A 171 -2.89 24.90 -4.30
CA LYS A 171 -2.55 26.15 -3.61
C LYS A 171 -2.47 27.35 -4.56
N GLU A 172 -2.73 27.14 -5.85
CA GLU A 172 -3.00 28.18 -6.85
C GLU A 172 -4.52 28.25 -7.06
#